data_AF-A0A2W6A925-F1
#
_entry.id   AF-A0A2W6A925-F1
#
_cell.length_a   1.000
_cell.length_b   1.000
_cell.length_c   1.000
_cell.angle_alpha   90.00
_cell.angle_beta   90.00
_cell.angle_gamma   90.00
#
_symmetry.space_group_name_H-M   'P 1'
#
loop_
_entity.id
_entity.type
_entity.pdbx_description
1 polymer ?
#
loop_
_entity_poly.entity_id
_entity_poly.type
_entity_poly.pdbx_seq_one_letter_code
_entity_poly.pdbx_strand_id
1 'polypeptide(L)'
;LPNMLLRLDENAAAQIRELTVRVDGNETSGGIRARAAGVRLDRGRFTARLGQHGYNTALLTFQTGRGEIRADGNALIEITETREMTSAICVRGHFDASPLAADHVSTVWPGEALRMERGGARHVTLGAPERAEAEARCSRVEAALAFETSAQLEARR
;
A
#
# COMPACT_ATOMS: atom_id res chain seq x y z
N LEU A 1 4.15 3.76 -10.08
CA LEU A 1 4.54 5.20 -10.15
C LEU A 1 5.89 5.37 -9.45
N PRO A 2 6.64 6.46 -9.64
CA PRO A 2 7.90 6.67 -8.91
C PRO A 2 7.72 6.41 -7.42
N ASN A 3 8.57 5.55 -6.82
CA ASN A 3 8.48 5.12 -5.42
C ASN A 3 7.10 4.58 -4.97
N MET A 4 6.24 4.13 -5.87
CA MET A 4 5.01 3.41 -5.55
C MET A 4 5.05 2.04 -6.22
N LEU A 5 4.96 1.00 -5.41
CA LEU A 5 4.90 -0.37 -5.89
C LEU A 5 3.69 -1.09 -5.31
N LEU A 6 3.05 -1.90 -6.15
CA LEU A 6 2.08 -2.89 -5.74
C LEU A 6 2.56 -4.25 -6.26
N ARG A 7 2.94 -5.15 -5.35
CA ARG A 7 3.19 -6.55 -5.67
C ARG A 7 1.87 -7.31 -5.57
N LEU A 8 1.62 -8.16 -6.57
CA LEU A 8 0.54 -9.13 -6.59
C LEU A 8 1.16 -10.50 -6.36
N ASP A 9 0.65 -11.25 -5.38
CA ASP A 9 1.06 -12.64 -5.18
C ASP A 9 0.27 -13.57 -6.12
N GLU A 10 0.55 -14.88 -6.06
CA GLU A 10 -0.09 -15.89 -6.92
C GLU A 10 -1.62 -15.81 -6.86
N ASN A 11 -2.26 -15.88 -8.04
CA ASN A 11 -3.71 -15.82 -8.21
C ASN A 11 -4.38 -14.53 -7.72
N ALA A 12 -3.62 -13.48 -7.41
CA ALA A 12 -4.17 -12.17 -7.09
C ALA A 12 -4.66 -11.43 -8.35
N ALA A 13 -5.71 -10.64 -8.21
CA ALA A 13 -6.26 -9.81 -9.27
C ALA A 13 -6.60 -8.42 -8.74
N ALA A 14 -6.12 -7.40 -9.44
CA ALA A 14 -6.39 -6.01 -9.17
C ALA A 14 -6.52 -5.22 -10.47
N GLN A 15 -7.24 -4.11 -10.41
CA GLN A 15 -7.41 -3.18 -11.50
C GLN A 15 -6.98 -1.78 -11.07
N ILE A 16 -6.06 -1.18 -11.83
CA ILE A 16 -5.72 0.22 -11.67
C ILE A 16 -6.87 1.06 -12.25
N ARG A 17 -7.42 1.96 -11.44
CA ARG A 17 -8.56 2.84 -11.78
C ARG A 17 -8.13 4.26 -12.08
N GLU A 18 -7.14 4.75 -11.35
CA GLU A 18 -6.60 6.08 -11.52
C GLU A 18 -5.07 6.05 -11.39
N LEU A 19 -4.40 6.79 -12.25
CA LEU A 19 -2.98 7.11 -12.12
C LEU A 19 -2.78 8.59 -12.42
N THR A 20 -2.25 9.32 -11.44
CA THR A 20 -1.99 10.75 -11.55
C THR A 20 -0.53 11.01 -11.18
N VAL A 21 0.17 11.74 -12.04
CA VAL A 21 1.49 12.31 -11.76
C VAL A 21 1.45 13.79 -12.14
N ARG A 22 1.86 14.66 -11.22
CA ARG A 22 1.99 16.10 -11.46
C ARG A 22 3.44 16.50 -11.30
N VAL A 23 3.97 17.13 -12.33
CA VAL A 23 5.34 17.66 -12.39
C VAL A 23 5.27 19.19 -12.36
N ASP A 24 6.20 19.86 -11.69
CA ASP A 24 6.21 21.31 -11.52
C ASP A 24 6.94 22.09 -12.63
N GLY A 25 7.41 21.39 -13.66
CA GLY A 25 8.05 21.97 -14.82
C GLY A 25 9.50 22.40 -14.61
N ASN A 26 10.11 22.16 -13.44
CA ASN A 26 11.57 22.25 -13.31
C ASN A 26 12.19 20.85 -13.47
N GLU A 27 13.27 20.74 -14.25
CA GLU A 27 13.96 19.47 -14.54
C GLU A 27 14.83 18.96 -13.36
N THR A 28 14.62 19.50 -12.16
CA THR A 28 15.42 19.09 -10.99
C THR A 28 14.79 17.88 -10.30
N SER A 29 15.56 17.19 -9.46
CA SER A 29 15.13 16.01 -8.70
C SER A 29 13.92 16.25 -7.77
N GLY A 30 13.51 17.52 -7.56
CA GLY A 30 12.29 17.92 -6.87
C GLY A 30 11.03 18.02 -7.76
N GLY A 31 11.14 17.73 -9.06
CA GLY A 31 10.13 18.11 -10.05
C GLY A 31 8.77 17.43 -9.92
N ILE A 32 8.65 16.31 -9.19
CA ILE A 32 7.37 15.64 -8.97
C ILE A 32 6.68 16.23 -7.72
N ARG A 33 5.58 16.94 -7.90
CA ARG A 33 4.77 17.52 -6.81
C ARG A 33 3.74 16.57 -6.23
N ALA A 34 3.08 15.80 -7.09
CA ALA A 34 2.04 14.89 -6.65
C ALA A 34 2.04 13.60 -7.44
N ARG A 35 1.73 12.52 -6.75
CA ARG A 35 1.58 11.18 -7.29
C ARG A 35 0.43 10.52 -6.56
N ALA A 36 -0.55 10.04 -7.31
CA ALA A 36 -1.70 9.34 -6.76
C ALA A 36 -2.01 8.12 -7.61
N ALA A 37 -2.40 7.04 -6.96
CA ALA A 37 -2.92 5.85 -7.65
C ALA A 37 -4.16 5.34 -6.91
N GLY A 38 -5.20 5.04 -7.69
CA GLY A 38 -6.40 4.35 -7.23
C GLY A 38 -6.42 2.94 -7.80
N VAL A 39 -6.55 1.94 -6.94
CA VAL A 39 -6.54 0.52 -7.32
C VAL A 39 -7.75 -0.18 -6.73
N ARG A 40 -8.48 -0.94 -7.54
CA ARG A 40 -9.48 -1.88 -7.06
C ARG A 40 -8.84 -3.25 -6.86
N LEU A 41 -8.99 -3.83 -5.67
CA LEU A 41 -8.56 -5.19 -5.37
C LEU A 41 -9.76 -6.13 -5.53
N ASP A 42 -9.61 -7.20 -6.31
CA ASP A 42 -10.69 -8.16 -6.57
C ASP A 42 -10.54 -9.45 -5.74
N ARG A 43 -9.32 -9.98 -5.63
CA ARG A 43 -8.99 -11.16 -4.83
C ARG A 43 -7.48 -11.34 -4.67
N GLY A 44 -7.07 -12.06 -3.63
CA GLY A 44 -5.70 -12.52 -3.42
C GLY A 44 -4.94 -11.66 -2.42
N ARG A 45 -3.61 -11.78 -2.44
CA ARG A 45 -2.71 -11.05 -1.53
C ARG A 45 -1.89 -10.03 -2.31
N PHE A 46 -1.71 -8.89 -1.67
CA PHE A 46 -1.03 -7.74 -2.22
C PHE A 46 -0.05 -7.19 -1.19
N THR A 47 1.06 -6.66 -1.68
CA THR A 47 1.95 -5.84 -0.86
C THR A 47 2.12 -4.49 -1.52
N ALA A 48 1.75 -3.45 -0.81
CA ALA A 48 1.83 -2.07 -1.27
C ALA A 48 2.97 -1.36 -0.56
N ARG A 49 3.84 -0.71 -1.33
CA ARG A 49 4.85 0.20 -0.83
C ARG A 49 4.61 1.59 -1.41
N LEU A 50 4.46 2.55 -0.51
CA LEU A 50 4.47 3.97 -0.81
C LEU A 50 5.74 4.57 -0.19
N GLY A 51 6.71 4.89 -1.02
CA GLY A 51 7.92 5.60 -0.58
C GLY A 51 7.67 7.10 -0.53
N GLN A 52 8.19 7.74 0.52
CA GLN A 52 8.30 9.20 0.59
C GLN A 52 9.42 9.66 -0.36
N HIS A 53 9.19 10.76 -1.08
CA HIS A 53 10.20 11.35 -1.96
C HIS A 53 10.18 12.87 -1.84
N GLY A 54 11.00 13.40 -0.93
CA GLY A 54 11.03 14.83 -0.62
C GLY A 54 9.69 15.32 -0.07
N TYR A 55 9.25 16.50 -0.52
CA TYR A 55 8.01 17.17 -0.10
C TYR A 55 6.79 16.83 -0.97
N ASN A 56 6.84 15.75 -1.75
CA ASN A 56 5.75 15.44 -2.67
C ASN A 56 4.55 14.78 -1.99
N THR A 57 3.36 15.15 -2.43
CA THR A 57 2.13 14.48 -1.99
C THR A 57 2.08 13.12 -2.67
N ALA A 58 2.00 12.05 -1.87
CA ALA A 58 1.94 10.69 -2.34
C ALA A 58 0.70 10.02 -1.74
N LEU A 59 -0.18 9.52 -2.60
CA LEU A 59 -1.44 8.91 -2.18
C LEU A 59 -1.65 7.58 -2.89
N LEU A 60 -2.02 6.56 -2.13
CA LEU A 60 -2.41 5.26 -2.66
C LEU A 60 -3.75 4.85 -2.05
N THR A 61 -4.75 4.70 -2.90
CA THR A 61 -6.10 4.31 -2.50
C THR A 61 -6.41 2.92 -3.04
N PHE A 62 -6.90 2.05 -2.16
CA PHE A 62 -7.39 0.72 -2.49
C PHE A 62 -8.89 0.63 -2.24
N GLN A 63 -9.64 0.31 -3.28
CA GLN A 63 -11.05 -0.07 -3.17
C GLN A 63 -11.15 -1.59 -3.07
N THR A 64 -11.87 -2.08 -2.07
CA THR A 64 -12.10 -3.52 -1.85
C THR A 64 -13.58 -3.84 -1.81
N GLY A 65 -13.95 -5.11 -1.72
CA GLY A 65 -15.33 -5.53 -1.50
C GLY A 65 -15.87 -5.22 -0.10
N ARG A 66 -15.05 -4.65 0.80
CA ARG A 66 -15.39 -4.37 2.20
C ARG A 66 -15.12 -2.94 2.66
N GLY A 67 -14.47 -2.12 1.85
CA GLY A 67 -14.17 -0.74 2.21
C GLY A 67 -13.16 -0.09 1.31
N GLU A 68 -12.69 1.07 1.74
CA GLU A 68 -11.56 1.77 1.18
C GLU A 68 -10.38 1.71 2.15
N ILE A 69 -9.16 1.56 1.63
CA ILE A 69 -7.91 1.73 2.36
C ILE A 69 -7.13 2.84 1.69
N ARG A 70 -6.68 3.82 2.45
CA ARG A 70 -5.97 5.01 1.99
C ARG A 70 -4.63 5.11 2.72
N ALA A 71 -3.55 5.08 1.96
CA ALA A 71 -2.21 5.26 2.48
C ALA A 71 -1.62 6.57 1.96
N ASP A 72 -1.09 7.38 2.86
CA ASP A 72 -0.24 8.51 2.53
C ASP A 72 1.14 8.37 3.20
N GLY A 73 2.13 9.05 2.64
CA GLY A 73 3.48 9.03 3.18
C GLY A 73 4.21 7.68 3.06
N ASN A 74 5.21 7.45 3.92
CA ASN A 74 6.09 6.26 3.86
C ASN A 74 5.41 4.98 4.38
N ALA A 75 4.46 4.44 3.62
CA ALA A 75 3.66 3.28 4.00
C ALA A 75 4.17 1.96 3.39
N LEU A 76 4.09 0.88 4.18
CA LEU A 76 4.30 -0.50 3.74
C LEU A 76 3.18 -1.37 4.32
N ILE A 77 2.35 -1.93 3.45
CA ILE A 77 1.08 -2.54 3.82
C ILE A 77 0.96 -3.89 3.12
N GLU A 78 0.54 -4.91 3.86
CA GLU A 78 0.08 -6.17 3.27
C GLU A 78 -1.46 -6.19 3.29
N ILE A 79 -2.08 -6.47 2.14
CA ILE A 79 -3.53 -6.55 2.01
C ILE A 79 -3.90 -7.92 1.49
N THR A 80 -4.85 -8.58 2.14
CA THR A 80 -5.48 -9.81 1.63
C THR A 80 -6.94 -9.49 1.35
N GLU A 81 -7.38 -9.79 0.13
CA GLU A 81 -8.76 -9.65 -0.31
C GLU A 81 -9.35 -11.02 -0.63
N THR A 82 -10.47 -11.36 -0.01
CA THR A 82 -11.25 -12.55 -0.34
C THR A 82 -12.72 -12.17 -0.52
N ARG A 83 -13.53 -13.14 -0.95
CA ARG A 83 -14.99 -12.94 -1.04
C ARG A 83 -15.63 -12.62 0.31
N GLU A 84 -15.01 -13.03 1.41
CA GLU A 84 -15.56 -12.94 2.75
C GLU A 84 -15.07 -11.70 3.49
N MET A 85 -13.80 -11.33 3.31
CA MET A 85 -13.16 -10.28 4.10
C MET A 85 -12.09 -9.53 3.32
N THR A 86 -11.72 -8.37 3.85
CA THR A 86 -10.47 -7.68 3.57
C THR A 86 -9.66 -7.65 4.86
N SER A 87 -8.39 -8.01 4.82
CA SER A 87 -7.46 -7.85 5.94
C SER A 87 -6.29 -7.00 5.49
N ALA A 88 -5.98 -5.94 6.22
CA ALA A 88 -4.86 -5.06 5.94
C ALA A 88 -3.95 -4.96 7.15
N ILE A 89 -2.67 -5.24 6.97
CA ILE A 89 -1.63 -5.19 8.00
C ILE A 89 -0.72 -4.00 7.72
N CYS A 90 -0.53 -3.13 8.71
CA CYS A 90 0.44 -2.04 8.60
C CYS A 90 1.80 -2.53 9.09
N VAL A 91 2.81 -2.54 8.21
CA VAL A 91 4.19 -2.90 8.55
C VAL A 91 5.02 -1.65 8.82
N ARG A 92 4.79 -0.57 8.06
CA ARG A 92 5.44 0.73 8.25
C ARG A 92 4.51 1.87 7.87
N GLY A 93 4.70 3.02 8.50
CA GLY A 93 3.89 4.21 8.27
C GLY A 93 2.54 4.06 8.94
N HIS A 94 1.48 4.42 8.23
CA HIS A 94 0.11 4.17 8.67
C HIS A 94 -0.78 4.10 7.42
N PHE A 95 -2.02 3.68 7.62
CA PHE A 95 -3.07 3.87 6.63
C PHE A 95 -4.39 4.16 7.33
N ASP A 96 -5.26 4.86 6.64
CA ASP A 96 -6.65 5.03 7.03
C ASP A 96 -7.50 4.01 6.28
N ALA A 97 -8.53 3.49 6.95
CA ALA A 97 -9.48 2.59 6.33
C ALA A 97 -10.91 3.03 6.65
N SER A 98 -11.76 2.95 5.63
CA SER A 98 -13.18 3.27 5.70
C SER A 98 -13.97 2.00 5.36
N PRO A 99 -14.32 1.17 6.36
CA PRO A 99 -15.10 -0.04 6.14
C PRO A 99 -16.53 0.30 5.69
N LEU A 100 -17.10 -0.46 4.75
CA LEU A 100 -18.48 -0.24 4.29
C LEU A 100 -19.53 -0.44 5.38
N ALA A 101 -19.24 -1.30 6.35
CA ALA A 101 -20.12 -1.64 7.46
C ALA A 101 -19.87 -0.78 8.72
N ALA A 102 -19.06 0.28 8.62
CA ALA A 102 -18.78 1.21 9.70
C ALA A 102 -19.02 2.66 9.24
N ASP A 103 -19.33 3.54 10.18
CA ASP A 103 -19.61 4.97 9.96
C ASP A 103 -18.40 5.87 10.27
N HIS A 104 -17.25 5.27 10.56
CA HIS A 104 -16.03 5.98 10.94
C HIS A 104 -14.83 5.50 10.12
N VAL A 105 -13.79 6.32 10.14
CA VAL A 105 -12.47 6.01 9.59
C VAL A 105 -11.58 5.47 10.70
N SER A 106 -10.86 4.40 10.42
CA SER A 106 -9.89 3.79 11.32
C SER A 106 -8.47 4.03 10.82
N THR A 107 -7.64 4.70 11.62
CA THR A 107 -6.19 4.80 11.35
C THR A 107 -5.48 3.59 11.94
N VAL A 108 -4.66 2.91 11.13
CA VAL A 108 -3.95 1.67 11.48
C VAL A 108 -2.45 1.90 11.50
N TRP A 109 -1.82 1.61 12.64
CA TRP A 109 -0.41 1.87 12.91
C TRP A 109 0.48 0.62 12.75
N PRO A 110 1.82 0.75 12.71
CA PRO A 110 2.71 -0.37 12.49
C PRO A 110 2.54 -1.48 13.54
N GLY A 111 2.40 -2.72 13.09
CA GLY A 111 2.14 -3.89 13.94
C GLY A 111 0.65 -4.14 14.22
N GLU A 112 -0.23 -3.25 13.77
CA GLU A 112 -1.67 -3.43 13.80
C GLU A 112 -2.18 -3.97 12.46
N ALA A 113 -3.35 -4.59 12.52
CA ALA A 113 -4.12 -4.97 11.36
C ALA A 113 -5.57 -4.54 11.52
N LEU A 114 -6.23 -4.25 10.40
CA LEU A 114 -7.66 -4.08 10.35
C LEU A 114 -8.27 -5.21 9.53
N ARG A 115 -9.30 -5.84 10.08
CA ARG A 115 -10.08 -6.85 9.40
C ARG A 115 -11.49 -6.33 9.17
N MET A 116 -11.87 -6.22 7.91
CA MET A 116 -13.17 -5.74 7.44
C MET A 116 -13.97 -6.92 6.89
N GLU A 117 -15.17 -7.11 7.42
CA GLU A 117 -16.09 -8.18 7.06
C GLU A 117 -17.49 -7.59 6.81
N ARG A 118 -18.46 -8.41 6.38
CA ARG A 118 -19.85 -7.92 6.19
C ARG A 118 -20.47 -7.37 7.47
N GLY A 119 -20.13 -7.94 8.62
CA GLY A 119 -20.72 -7.59 9.92
C GLY A 119 -20.07 -6.40 10.62
N GLY A 120 -19.02 -5.81 10.03
CA GLY A 120 -18.28 -4.71 10.64
C GLY A 120 -16.78 -4.80 10.38
N ALA A 121 -16.03 -3.97 11.10
CA ALA A 121 -14.58 -4.00 11.08
C ALA A 121 -14.02 -4.06 12.51
N ARG A 122 -12.85 -4.65 12.66
CA ARG A 122 -12.16 -4.73 13.94
C ARG A 122 -10.67 -4.55 13.77
N HIS A 123 -10.07 -3.81 14.70
CA HIS A 123 -8.63 -3.81 14.88
C HIS A 123 -8.20 -5.15 15.45
N VAL A 124 -7.07 -5.64 14.95
CA VAL A 124 -6.41 -6.86 15.40
C VAL A 124 -4.97 -6.48 15.71
N THR A 125 -4.56 -6.69 16.95
CA THR A 125 -3.15 -6.64 17.30
C THR A 125 -2.53 -7.96 16.87
N LEU A 126 -1.52 -7.90 15.99
CA LEU A 126 -0.86 -9.10 15.51
C LEU A 126 0.01 -9.71 16.60
N GLY A 127 0.01 -11.05 16.67
CA GLY A 127 0.99 -11.76 17.47
C GLY A 127 2.40 -11.54 16.92
N ALA A 128 3.42 -11.65 17.78
CA ALA A 128 4.83 -11.57 17.36
C ALA A 128 5.18 -12.43 16.13
N PRO A 129 4.75 -13.71 16.00
CA PRO A 129 5.07 -14.51 14.82
C PRO A 129 4.38 -14.00 13.54
N GLU A 130 3.12 -13.61 13.62
CA GLU A 130 2.36 -13.10 12.47
C GLU A 130 2.94 -11.79 11.95
N ARG A 131 3.33 -10.91 12.88
CA ARG A 131 4.01 -9.66 12.58
C ARG A 131 5.34 -9.90 11.88
N ALA A 132 6.18 -10.79 12.41
CA ALA A 132 7.48 -11.11 11.82
C ALA A 132 7.33 -11.69 10.40
N GLU A 133 6.29 -12.50 10.16
CA GLU A 133 6.04 -13.08 8.85
C GLU A 133 5.59 -12.03 7.83
N ALA A 134 4.71 -11.11 8.23
CA ALA A 134 4.30 -9.97 7.40
C ALA A 134 5.50 -9.06 7.09
N GLU A 135 6.32 -8.74 8.09
CA GLU A 135 7.57 -7.99 7.94
C GLU A 135 8.53 -8.66 6.95
N ALA A 136 8.72 -9.98 7.03
CA ALA A 136 9.56 -10.73 6.10
C ALA A 136 9.02 -10.74 4.66
N ARG A 137 7.70 -10.89 4.48
CA ARG A 137 7.05 -10.81 3.16
C ARG A 137 7.20 -9.43 2.53
N CYS A 138 6.98 -8.39 3.32
CA CYS A 138 7.12 -7.00 2.91
C CYS A 138 8.58 -6.62 2.63
N SER A 139 9.54 -7.07 3.45
CA SER A 139 10.97 -6.81 3.25
C SER A 139 11.49 -7.33 1.90
N ARG A 140 10.97 -8.47 1.43
CA ARG A 140 11.29 -8.99 0.08
C ARG A 140 10.88 -8.04 -1.04
N VAL A 141 9.76 -7.32 -0.88
CA VAL A 141 9.32 -6.28 -1.84
C VAL A 141 10.29 -5.11 -1.86
N GLU A 142 10.75 -4.70 -0.68
CA GLU A 142 11.72 -3.61 -0.56
C GLU A 142 13.07 -3.97 -1.18
N ALA A 143 13.53 -5.20 -0.98
CA ALA A 143 14.78 -5.70 -1.57
C ALA A 143 14.70 -5.78 -3.11
N ALA A 144 13.58 -6.24 -3.67
CA ALA A 144 13.38 -6.30 -5.12
C ALA A 144 13.47 -4.90 -5.76
N LEU A 145 12.90 -3.88 -5.11
CA LEU A 145 12.98 -2.49 -5.56
C LEU A 145 14.39 -1.90 -5.47
N ALA A 146 15.13 -2.22 -4.40
CA ALA A 146 16.49 -1.74 -4.23
C ALA A 146 17.43 -2.27 -5.34
N PHE A 147 17.22 -3.53 -5.75
CA PHE A 147 17.98 -4.14 -6.84
C PHE A 147 17.70 -3.48 -8.20
N GLU A 148 16.43 -3.25 -8.54
CA GLU A 148 16.07 -2.59 -9.80
C GLU A 148 16.59 -1.15 -9.88
N THR A 149 16.58 -0.43 -8.77
CA THR A 149 17.06 0.96 -8.71
C THR A 149 18.57 1.03 -8.92
N SER A 150 19.34 0.11 -8.30
CA SER A 150 20.80 0.02 -8.47
C SER A 150 21.18 -0.37 -9.90
N ALA A 151 20.49 -1.34 -10.51
CA ALA A 151 20.73 -1.75 -11.88
C ALA A 151 20.46 -0.62 -12.90
N GLN A 152 19.43 0.21 -12.66
CA GLN A 152 19.14 1.38 -13.49
C GLN A 152 20.15 2.52 -13.34
N LEU A 153 20.77 2.68 -12.17
CA LEU A 153 21.83 3.65 -11.93
C LEU A 153 23.14 3.24 -12.60
N GLU A 154 23.45 1.95 -12.62
CA GLU A 154 24.63 1.40 -13.29
C GLU A 154 24.51 1.47 -14.82
N ALA A 155 23.31 1.23 -15.38
CA ALA A 155 23.05 1.34 -16.82
C ALA A 155 23.08 2.78 -17.37
N ARG A 156 23.12 3.79 -16.49
CA ARG A 156 23.20 5.23 -16.85
C ARG A 156 24.61 5.83 -16.72
N ARG A 157 25.60 5.01 -16.35
CA ARG A 157 27.03 5.38 -16.36
C ARG A 157 27.70 4.87 -17.63
#